data_AF-A0A661TRA3-F1
#
_entry.id   AF-A0A661TRA3-F1
#
_cell.length_a   1.000
_cell.length_b   1.000
_cell.length_c   1.000
_cell.angle_alpha   90.00
_cell.angle_beta   90.00
_cell.angle_gamma   90.00
#
_symmetry.space_group_name_H-M   'P 1'
#
loop_
_entity.id
_entity.type
_entity.pdbx_description
1 polymer ?
#
loop_
_entity_poly.entity_id
_entity_poly.type
_entity_poly.pdbx_seq_one_letter_code
_entity_poly.pdbx_strand_id
1 'polypeptide(L)'
;SGNISMDWQNYLTGYAGSNGSTGNEAILVSVDSGITLTINVGGGYTFPYYYNTGLGTVTVVSSFTLTVTDVPTGVQMTIVNSSTRTELDHQTSTGIDMTYSHAGGETVDIMFLDVDYDPNSGNIYDLTLPSTNSSIKANITEDVNYDNP
;
A
#
# COMPACT_ATOMS: atom_id res chain seq x y z
N SER A 1 0.88 -24.29 -15.30
CA SER A 1 -0.15 -23.37 -14.78
C SER A 1 0.54 -22.09 -14.38
N GLY A 2 0.28 -21.00 -15.10
CA GLY A 2 0.94 -19.72 -14.85
C GLY A 2 -0.11 -18.70 -14.45
N ASN A 3 0.08 -18.05 -13.30
CA ASN A 3 -0.66 -16.84 -13.00
C ASN A 3 -0.28 -15.78 -14.04
N ILE A 4 -1.27 -15.09 -14.58
CA ILE A 4 -1.09 -14.00 -15.55
C ILE A 4 -1.47 -12.69 -14.88
N SER A 5 -0.76 -11.61 -15.21
CA SER A 5 -1.01 -10.30 -14.62
C SER A 5 -1.19 -9.23 -15.69
N MET A 6 -2.01 -8.23 -15.38
CA MET A 6 -2.11 -6.99 -16.14
C MET A 6 -2.17 -5.79 -15.21
N ASP A 7 -1.64 -4.66 -15.66
CA ASP A 7 -1.75 -3.40 -14.94
C ASP A 7 -2.97 -2.61 -15.43
N TRP A 8 -3.63 -1.93 -14.51
CA TRP A 8 -4.81 -1.13 -14.76
C TRP A 8 -4.61 0.30 -14.26
N GLN A 9 -4.61 1.25 -15.21
CA GLN A 9 -4.38 2.67 -14.96
C GLN A 9 -5.45 3.52 -15.65
N ASN A 10 -6.73 3.16 -15.46
CA ASN A 10 -7.85 3.82 -16.13
C ASN A 10 -8.90 4.33 -15.15
N TYR A 11 -9.59 5.39 -15.57
CA TYR A 11 -10.79 5.93 -14.93
C TYR A 11 -12.03 5.43 -15.68
N LEU A 12 -12.97 4.85 -14.95
CA LEU A 12 -14.22 4.35 -15.50
C LEU A 12 -15.33 5.39 -15.41
N THR A 13 -16.13 5.47 -16.47
CA THR A 13 -17.38 6.22 -16.51
C THR A 13 -18.36 5.47 -17.40
N GLY A 14 -19.57 5.22 -16.92
CA GLY A 14 -20.62 4.55 -17.70
C GLY A 14 -20.50 3.01 -17.81
N TYR A 15 -19.53 2.40 -17.12
CA TYR A 15 -19.41 0.94 -17.01
C TYR A 15 -20.24 0.40 -15.84
N ALA A 16 -20.50 -0.91 -15.87
CA ALA A 16 -21.21 -1.62 -14.81
C ALA A 16 -20.53 -1.49 -13.44
N GLY A 17 -21.33 -1.48 -12.37
CA GLY A 17 -20.88 -1.37 -10.97
C GLY A 17 -20.74 -2.72 -10.24
N SER A 18 -20.76 -3.84 -10.97
CA SER A 18 -20.66 -5.19 -10.41
C SER A 18 -20.15 -6.18 -11.46
N ASN A 19 -19.49 -7.25 -11.02
CA ASN A 19 -18.93 -8.26 -11.92
C ASN A 19 -20.02 -9.14 -12.55
N GLY A 20 -19.82 -9.51 -13.82
CA GLY A 20 -20.58 -10.54 -14.54
C GLY A 20 -22.10 -10.36 -14.63
N SER A 21 -22.59 -9.13 -14.60
CA SER A 21 -24.00 -8.83 -14.35
C SER A 21 -24.71 -8.12 -15.50
N THR A 22 -23.97 -7.61 -16.50
CA THR A 22 -24.57 -6.73 -17.53
C THR A 22 -24.03 -6.88 -18.95
N GLY A 23 -22.82 -7.41 -19.14
CA GLY A 23 -22.13 -7.35 -20.44
C GLY A 23 -21.56 -5.96 -20.77
N ASN A 24 -21.64 -5.02 -19.83
CA ASN A 24 -21.07 -3.67 -19.90
C ASN A 24 -20.00 -3.47 -18.79
N GLU A 25 -19.35 -4.54 -18.36
CA GLU A 25 -18.18 -4.49 -17.50
C GLU A 25 -16.98 -3.89 -18.26
N ALA A 26 -16.05 -3.28 -17.53
CA ALA A 26 -14.88 -2.64 -18.12
C ALA A 26 -13.91 -3.64 -18.77
N ILE A 27 -13.94 -4.89 -18.32
CA ILE A 27 -13.08 -5.96 -18.80
C ILE A 27 -13.94 -7.18 -19.14
N LEU A 28 -13.88 -7.61 -20.40
CA LEU A 28 -14.35 -8.93 -20.82
C LEU A 28 -13.14 -9.86 -20.94
N VAL A 29 -13.19 -11.01 -20.26
CA VAL A 29 -12.09 -11.98 -20.27
C VAL A 29 -12.62 -13.41 -20.25
N SER A 30 -11.77 -14.36 -20.66
CA SER A 30 -12.01 -15.79 -20.51
C SER A 30 -10.75 -16.42 -19.94
N VAL A 31 -10.74 -16.69 -18.63
CA VAL A 31 -9.59 -17.28 -17.94
C VAL A 31 -9.75 -18.80 -17.92
N ASP A 32 -8.73 -19.54 -18.35
CA ASP A 32 -8.76 -21.00 -18.35
C ASP A 32 -8.78 -21.60 -16.93
N SER A 33 -9.31 -22.82 -16.81
CA SER A 33 -9.38 -23.52 -15.52
C SER A 33 -7.99 -23.69 -14.90
N GLY A 34 -7.88 -23.42 -13.60
CA GLY A 34 -6.61 -23.51 -12.86
C GLY A 34 -5.65 -22.34 -13.10
N ILE A 35 -6.09 -21.28 -13.80
CA ILE A 35 -5.36 -20.04 -14.00
C ILE A 35 -6.03 -18.90 -13.22
N THR A 36 -5.21 -18.01 -12.69
CA THR A 36 -5.65 -16.74 -12.11
C THR A 36 -5.10 -15.58 -12.93
N LEU A 37 -5.99 -14.67 -13.32
CA LEU A 37 -5.64 -13.34 -13.81
C LEU A 37 -5.64 -12.35 -12.65
N THR A 38 -4.50 -11.74 -12.38
CA THR A 38 -4.38 -10.62 -11.44
C THR A 38 -4.41 -9.29 -12.18
N ILE A 39 -5.33 -8.42 -11.81
CA ILE A 39 -5.43 -7.05 -12.32
C ILE A 39 -4.89 -6.11 -11.25
N ASN A 40 -3.74 -5.50 -11.49
CA ASN A 40 -3.10 -4.56 -10.57
C ASN A 40 -3.59 -3.13 -10.86
N VAL A 41 -4.48 -2.62 -10.03
CA VAL A 41 -4.98 -1.25 -10.10
C VAL A 41 -3.96 -0.32 -9.45
N GLY A 42 -3.44 0.62 -10.25
CA GLY A 42 -2.53 1.63 -9.74
C GLY A 42 -3.21 2.61 -8.78
N GLY A 43 -2.40 3.29 -7.98
CA GLY A 43 -2.91 4.28 -7.04
C GLY A 43 -3.66 5.44 -7.71
N GLY A 44 -4.84 5.76 -7.19
CA GLY A 44 -5.68 6.85 -7.68
C GLY A 44 -6.54 6.51 -8.91
N TYR A 45 -6.53 5.27 -9.41
CA TYR A 45 -7.40 4.81 -10.50
C TYR A 45 -8.67 4.11 -10.00
N THR A 46 -9.68 3.99 -10.86
CA THR A 46 -10.93 3.30 -10.51
C THR A 46 -10.77 1.79 -10.64
N PHE A 47 -11.36 1.04 -9.72
CA PHE A 47 -11.42 -0.41 -9.78
C PHE A 47 -12.28 -0.89 -10.95
N PRO A 48 -11.75 -1.75 -11.83
CA PRO A 48 -12.55 -2.32 -12.89
C PRO A 48 -13.47 -3.41 -12.36
N TYR A 49 -14.70 -3.41 -12.86
CA TYR A 49 -15.54 -4.59 -12.86
C TYR A 49 -15.26 -5.41 -14.11
N TYR A 50 -15.39 -6.72 -13.99
CA TYR A 50 -15.07 -7.66 -15.05
C TYR A 50 -16.18 -8.67 -15.30
N TYR A 51 -16.22 -9.19 -16.52
CA TYR A 51 -16.99 -10.37 -16.88
C TYR A 51 -16.04 -11.48 -17.34
N ASN A 52 -15.84 -12.47 -16.47
CA ASN A 52 -15.07 -13.67 -16.79
C ASN A 52 -16.01 -14.75 -17.33
N THR A 53 -15.80 -15.13 -18.58
CA THR A 53 -16.55 -16.20 -19.27
C THR A 53 -15.87 -17.56 -19.17
N GLY A 54 -14.65 -17.61 -18.64
CA GLY A 54 -13.86 -18.83 -18.46
C GLY A 54 -14.06 -19.49 -17.10
N LEU A 55 -13.35 -20.61 -16.87
CA LEU A 55 -13.43 -21.43 -15.66
C LEU A 55 -12.36 -21.08 -14.60
N GLY A 56 -11.44 -20.18 -14.92
CA GLY A 56 -10.41 -19.68 -14.02
C GLY A 56 -10.88 -18.55 -13.11
N THR A 57 -9.94 -17.91 -12.42
CA THR A 57 -10.21 -16.84 -11.45
C THR A 57 -9.70 -15.50 -11.95
N VAL A 58 -10.40 -14.42 -11.61
CA VAL A 58 -9.90 -13.05 -11.78
C VAL A 58 -9.84 -12.40 -10.39
N THR A 59 -8.68 -11.86 -10.06
CA THR A 59 -8.45 -11.12 -8.82
C THR A 59 -8.07 -9.69 -9.17
N VAL A 60 -8.75 -8.72 -8.58
CA VAL A 60 -8.39 -7.31 -8.71
C VAL A 60 -7.72 -6.90 -7.42
N VAL A 61 -6.50 -6.37 -7.51
CA VAL A 61 -5.71 -5.89 -6.38
C VAL A 61 -5.34 -4.42 -6.61
N SER A 62 -5.28 -3.64 -5.54
CA SER A 62 -4.73 -2.28 -5.58
C SER A 62 -3.34 -2.26 -4.96
N SER A 63 -2.48 -1.40 -5.49
CA SER A 63 -1.24 -1.01 -4.85
C SER A 63 -1.15 0.52 -4.83
N PHE A 64 -1.13 1.07 -3.63
CA PHE A 64 -0.90 2.47 -3.35
C PHE A 64 0.48 2.64 -2.72
N THR A 65 1.04 3.84 -2.82
CA THR A 65 2.32 4.18 -2.18
C THR A 65 2.10 5.20 -1.08
N LEU A 66 2.55 4.88 0.12
CA LEU A 66 2.78 5.82 1.19
C LEU A 66 4.24 6.28 1.11
N THR A 67 4.46 7.59 0.98
CA THR A 67 5.79 8.21 1.04
C THR A 67 6.00 8.91 2.37
N VAL A 68 6.96 8.43 3.16
CA VAL A 68 7.38 9.04 4.41
C VAL A 68 8.58 9.94 4.14
N THR A 69 8.39 11.25 4.31
CA THR A 69 9.40 12.28 4.01
C THR A 69 10.09 12.76 5.28
N ASP A 70 11.21 13.47 5.09
CA ASP A 70 12.01 14.10 6.16
C ASP A 70 12.48 13.11 7.23
N VAL A 71 12.78 11.87 6.84
CA VAL A 71 13.41 10.92 7.75
C VAL A 71 14.93 11.08 7.70
N PRO A 72 15.59 11.50 8.80
CA PRO A 72 17.04 11.65 8.83
C PRO A 72 17.77 10.36 8.44
N THR A 73 18.98 10.50 7.88
CA THR A 73 19.82 9.34 7.54
C THR A 73 20.17 8.56 8.80
N GLY A 74 20.17 7.23 8.72
CA GLY A 74 20.50 6.34 9.85
C GLY A 74 19.27 5.86 10.62
N VAL A 75 18.17 6.61 10.59
CA VAL A 75 16.92 6.24 11.27
C VAL A 75 16.31 4.99 10.65
N GLN A 76 15.99 4.02 11.49
CA GLN A 76 15.21 2.84 11.12
C GLN A 76 13.72 3.18 11.17
N MET A 77 12.99 2.83 10.12
CA MET A 77 11.52 2.87 10.09
C MET A 77 10.99 1.45 10.05
N THR A 78 10.08 1.13 10.96
CA THR A 78 9.35 -0.14 10.98
C THR A 78 7.87 0.16 10.91
N ILE A 79 7.19 -0.45 9.94
CA ILE A 79 5.73 -0.38 9.78
C ILE A 79 5.14 -1.68 10.26
N VAL A 80 4.20 -1.60 11.20
CA VAL A 80 3.49 -2.77 11.73
C VAL A 80 1.99 -2.60 11.55
N ASN A 81 1.27 -3.71 11.45
CA ASN A 81 -0.18 -3.68 11.56
C ASN A 81 -0.57 -3.29 12.99
N SER A 82 -1.36 -2.21 13.19
CA SER A 82 -1.65 -1.66 14.54
C SER A 82 -2.34 -2.66 15.46
N SER A 83 -3.15 -3.56 14.89
CA SER A 83 -3.92 -4.56 15.65
C SER A 83 -3.10 -5.78 16.05
N THR A 84 -2.29 -6.31 15.13
CA THR A 84 -1.57 -7.58 15.35
C THR A 84 -0.11 -7.39 15.74
N ARG A 85 0.44 -6.19 15.55
CA ARG A 85 1.86 -5.86 15.70
C ARG A 85 2.78 -6.69 14.81
N THR A 86 2.24 -7.29 13.77
CA THR A 86 3.02 -7.96 12.73
C THR A 86 3.77 -6.91 11.92
N GLU A 87 5.07 -7.09 11.73
CA GLU A 87 5.88 -6.29 10.83
C GLU A 87 5.41 -6.46 9.38
N LEU A 88 5.17 -5.34 8.72
CA LEU A 88 4.79 -5.25 7.31
C LEU A 88 5.96 -4.80 6.45
N ASP A 89 6.80 -3.92 7.00
CA ASP A 89 7.97 -3.38 6.32
C ASP A 89 9.01 -2.85 7.32
N HIS A 90 10.27 -2.90 6.93
CA HIS A 90 11.39 -2.39 7.71
C HIS A 90 12.48 -1.83 6.78
N GLN A 91 12.86 -0.57 7.03
CA GLN A 91 13.83 0.15 6.20
C GLN A 91 14.78 0.98 7.08
N THR A 92 15.97 1.27 6.58
CA THR A 92 16.89 2.26 7.16
C THR A 92 17.03 3.43 6.20
N SER A 93 16.75 4.64 6.68
CA SER A 93 16.81 5.84 5.85
C SER A 93 18.25 6.12 5.40
N THR A 94 18.41 6.37 4.10
CA THR A 94 19.65 6.88 3.50
C THR A 94 19.59 8.39 3.23
N GLY A 95 18.66 9.10 3.89
CA GLY A 95 18.41 10.53 3.67
C GLY A 95 17.54 10.83 2.44
N ILE A 96 16.85 9.81 1.93
CA ILE A 96 15.82 9.94 0.89
C ILE A 96 14.46 9.58 1.48
N ASP A 97 13.39 9.95 0.79
CA ASP A 97 12.04 9.54 1.15
C ASP A 97 11.93 8.01 1.19
N MET A 98 11.29 7.48 2.22
CA MET A 98 10.99 6.06 2.33
C MET A 98 9.59 5.79 1.80
N THR A 99 9.43 4.68 1.09
CA THR A 99 8.14 4.33 0.47
C THR A 99 7.66 2.97 0.93
N TYR A 100 6.37 2.86 1.22
CA TYR A 100 5.70 1.61 1.55
C TYR A 100 4.55 1.36 0.58
N SER A 101 4.53 0.18 -0.05
CA SER A 101 3.45 -0.23 -0.96
C SER A 101 2.36 -0.97 -0.20
N HIS A 102 1.10 -0.59 -0.42
CA HIS A 102 0.00 -1.04 0.42
C HIS A 102 -1.33 -1.19 -0.34
N ALA A 103 -2.26 -1.96 0.21
CA ALA A 103 -3.55 -2.22 -0.44
C ALA A 103 -4.57 -1.12 -0.14
N GLY A 104 -4.38 -0.36 0.95
CA GLY A 104 -5.24 0.73 1.39
C GLY A 104 -6.37 0.23 2.29
N GLY A 105 -6.77 1.08 3.24
CA GLY A 105 -7.80 0.79 4.23
C GLY A 105 -7.29 0.06 5.47
N GLU A 106 -6.13 -0.59 5.44
CA GLU A 106 -5.50 -1.11 6.65
C GLU A 106 -5.00 0.01 7.59
N THR A 107 -4.93 -0.29 8.88
CA THR A 107 -4.39 0.61 9.91
C THR A 107 -3.01 0.12 10.35
N VAL A 108 -2.04 1.03 10.35
CA VAL A 108 -0.63 0.74 10.68
C VAL A 108 -0.05 1.69 11.72
N ASP A 109 0.93 1.21 12.46
CA ASP A 109 1.81 2.03 13.27
C ASP A 109 3.17 2.14 12.56
N ILE A 110 3.74 3.33 12.55
CA ILE A 110 5.05 3.62 11.97
C ILE A 110 5.97 4.04 13.10
N MET A 111 6.99 3.23 13.35
CA MET A 111 7.95 3.42 14.43
C MET A 111 9.28 3.88 13.84
N PHE A 112 9.84 4.93 14.41
CA PHE A 112 11.17 5.44 14.07
C PHE A 112 12.13 5.12 15.21
N LEU A 113 13.30 4.58 14.86
CA LEU A 113 14.32 4.20 15.84
C LEU A 113 15.69 4.66 15.39
N ASP A 114 16.34 5.42 16.25
CA ASP A 114 17.75 5.77 16.21
C ASP A 114 18.22 5.98 17.66
N VAL A 115 19.52 5.96 17.90
CA VAL A 115 20.09 6.25 19.22
C VAL A 115 20.04 7.74 19.56
N ASP A 116 20.07 8.61 18.54
CA ASP A 116 20.13 10.07 18.71
C ASP A 116 18.73 10.73 18.85
N TYR A 117 17.65 9.97 18.68
CA TYR A 117 16.27 10.48 18.65
C TYR A 117 15.37 9.87 19.71
N ASP A 118 14.42 10.66 20.24
CA ASP A 118 13.46 10.17 21.23
C ASP A 118 12.51 9.14 20.57
N PRO A 119 12.54 7.87 21.00
CA PRO A 119 11.74 6.81 20.39
C PRO A 119 10.22 6.98 20.60
N ASN A 120 9.78 7.89 21.47
CA ASN A 120 8.36 8.12 21.77
C ASN A 120 7.77 9.35 21.08
N SER A 121 8.59 10.27 20.58
CA SER A 121 8.11 11.54 20.03
C SER A 121 7.80 11.48 18.53
N GLY A 122 8.50 10.62 17.78
CA GLY A 122 8.40 10.55 16.33
C GLY A 122 7.38 9.56 15.76
N ASN A 123 6.91 8.60 16.57
CA ASN A 123 6.07 7.51 16.08
C ASN A 123 4.67 7.98 15.66
N ILE A 124 4.13 7.32 14.63
CA ILE A 124 2.79 7.56 14.11
C ILE A 124 1.95 6.33 14.43
N TYR A 125 0.89 6.50 15.19
CA TYR A 125 0.01 5.40 15.61
C TYR A 125 -1.33 5.47 14.90
N ASP A 126 -1.92 4.30 14.66
CA ASP A 126 -3.25 4.12 14.10
C ASP A 126 -3.47 4.88 12.77
N LEU A 127 -2.46 4.92 11.91
CA LEU A 127 -2.57 5.51 10.58
C LEU A 127 -3.40 4.59 9.68
N THR A 128 -4.60 4.99 9.33
CA THR A 128 -5.38 4.34 8.26
C THR A 128 -4.80 4.71 6.90
N LEU A 129 -4.31 3.71 6.18
CA LEU A 129 -3.71 3.91 4.87
C LEU A 129 -4.77 4.31 3.83
N PRO A 130 -4.53 5.38 3.06
CA PRO A 130 -5.53 5.89 2.13
C PRO A 130 -5.68 4.99 0.90
N SER A 131 -6.83 5.06 0.22
CA SER A 131 -7.02 4.40 -1.09
C SER A 131 -6.48 5.25 -2.25
N THR A 132 -5.35 5.92 -2.03
CA THR A 132 -4.61 6.73 -3.00
C THR A 132 -3.14 6.79 -2.60
N ASN A 133 -2.26 7.14 -3.53
CA ASN A 133 -0.89 7.52 -3.18
C ASN A 133 -0.94 8.72 -2.23
N SER A 134 -0.10 8.68 -1.20
CA SER A 134 -0.08 9.69 -0.16
C SER A 134 1.32 9.94 0.37
N SER A 135 1.50 11.06 1.05
CA SER A 135 2.75 11.40 1.71
C SER A 135 2.48 11.93 3.10
N ILE A 136 3.35 11.54 4.03
CA ILE A 136 3.35 12.01 5.41
C ILE A 136 4.78 12.42 5.78
N LYS A 137 4.89 13.41 6.66
CA LYS A 137 6.17 13.86 7.18
C LYS A 137 6.48 13.17 8.50
N ALA A 138 7.70 12.66 8.66
CA ALA A 138 8.18 12.21 9.96
C ALA A 138 8.43 13.43 10.87
N ASN A 139 7.96 13.35 12.12
CA ASN A 139 8.14 14.40 13.13
C ASN A 139 9.10 13.92 14.21
N ILE A 140 10.33 13.61 13.82
CA ILE A 140 11.36 13.07 14.71
C ILE A 140 12.04 14.23 15.46
N THR A 141 12.23 14.09 16.77
CA THR A 141 12.93 15.07 17.60
C THR A 141 14.18 14.43 18.22
N GLU A 142 15.26 15.20 18.30
CA GLU A 142 16.48 14.82 19.04
C GLU A 142 16.13 14.49 20.49
N ASP A 143 16.74 13.42 21.02
CA ASP A 143 16.62 13.08 22.43
C ASP A 143 17.56 13.97 23.24
N VAL A 144 16.98 14.97 23.90
CA VAL A 144 17.71 15.91 24.76
C VAL A 144 18.42 15.23 25.95
N ASN A 145 18.04 14.00 26.30
CA ASN A 145 18.66 13.25 27.39
C ASN A 145 19.80 12.34 26.93
N TYR A 146 19.93 12.09 25.61
CA TYR A 146 21.02 11.28 25.08
C TYR A 146 22.39 11.97 25.25
N ASP A 147 22.40 13.30 25.12
CA ASP A 147 23.58 14.15 25.34
C ASP A 147 23.86 14.47 26.84
N ASN A 148 23.29 13.72 27.79
CA ASN A 148 23.55 13.92 29.22
C ASN A 148 24.49 12.81 29.77
N PRO A 149 25.83 12.95 29.62
CA PRO A 149 26.83 11.98 30.07
C PRO A 149 26.91 11.78 31.59
#